data_AF-A0AAU8JW98-F1
#
_entry.id   AF-A0AAU8JW98-F1
#
_cell.length_a   1.000
_cell.length_b   1.000
_cell.length_c   1.000
_cell.angle_alpha   90.00
_cell.angle_beta   90.00
_cell.angle_gamma   90.00
#
_symmetry.space_group_name_H-M   'P 1'
#
loop_
_entity.id
_entity.type
_entity.pdbx_description
1 polymer ?
#
loop_
_entity_poly.entity_id
_entity_poly.type
_entity_poly.pdbx_seq_one_letter_code
_entity_poly.pdbx_strand_id
1 'polypeptide(L)'
;MSDAIRHSLRDFAETLVRLGIATEEQAATGLAEAARIGMDLDEEFEDVEELTFLVGDCGLGFQTPEKVTADLDEGYEELLRDAAACSGGSVVVDRVALVRDEDGTEYLHFRRNGRPIWYHTGHLSDTTRYLDWHVAFEALSDLVPGNGDPRRFHQLDEDSYDAWWLLLTPEQAEGLEEFGLPMPVDLGYEIHDPAGGTAPESPAWYREDDRLNSGEDSRRGLDAWLAPMDRALDGWRTACLPGDFPFDHSMDSLAVLERLVLDRYEGPAALEAAEADGFLEGAVRYVGETAVRHLPCRWRFRHAEDGFSLFAGVPTIRTNTPNGFSDEFAPDRLLRSLLADRTPGALLARLEELGSAVDHYRRMVRTLDRTIAEREVR
;
A
#
# COMPACT_ATOMS: atom_id res chain seq x y z
N MET A 1 -19.10 -7.25 43.96
CA MET A 1 -17.64 -7.17 44.11
C MET A 1 -17.10 -8.45 43.51
N SER A 2 -16.71 -8.40 42.23
CA SER A 2 -16.05 -9.53 41.58
C SER A 2 -14.72 -9.73 42.30
N ASP A 3 -14.36 -10.96 42.68
CA ASP A 3 -12.96 -11.30 42.91
C ASP A 3 -12.26 -10.99 41.59
N ALA A 4 -11.49 -9.90 41.54
CA ALA A 4 -10.58 -9.66 40.44
C ALA A 4 -9.55 -10.79 40.52
N ILE A 5 -9.44 -11.58 39.45
CA ILE A 5 -8.39 -12.59 39.36
C ILE A 5 -7.08 -11.80 39.41
N ARG A 6 -6.27 -12.09 40.45
CA ARG A 6 -4.94 -11.50 40.56
C ARG A 6 -4.01 -12.27 39.65
N HIS A 7 -3.39 -11.56 38.72
CA HIS A 7 -2.45 -12.13 37.77
C HIS A 7 -1.05 -11.63 38.11
N SER A 8 -0.07 -12.54 38.13
CA SER A 8 1.34 -12.22 38.31
C SER A 8 2.10 -12.17 36.97
N LEU A 9 3.34 -11.66 36.98
CA LEU A 9 4.22 -11.72 35.80
C LEU A 9 4.48 -13.17 35.36
N ARG A 10 4.54 -14.11 36.31
CA ARG A 10 4.65 -15.54 35.99
C ARG A 10 3.39 -16.05 35.29
N ASP A 11 2.20 -15.71 35.77
CA ASP A 11 0.95 -16.11 35.12
C ASP A 11 0.87 -15.57 33.69
N PHE A 12 1.31 -14.33 33.48
CA PHE A 12 1.36 -13.72 32.16
C PHE A 12 2.33 -14.46 31.22
N ALA A 13 3.56 -14.74 31.69
CA ALA A 13 4.54 -15.53 30.94
C ALA A 13 4.01 -16.93 30.56
N GLU A 14 3.36 -17.61 31.51
CA GLU A 14 2.74 -18.91 31.29
C GLU A 14 1.60 -18.82 30.25
N THR A 15 0.80 -17.76 30.28
CA THR A 15 -0.22 -17.51 29.26
C THR A 15 0.37 -17.23 27.89
N LEU A 16 1.44 -16.43 27.78
CA LEU A 16 2.14 -16.19 26.52
C LEU A 16 2.62 -17.50 25.88
N VAL A 17 3.18 -18.42 26.68
CA VAL A 17 3.60 -19.75 26.21
C VAL A 17 2.40 -20.61 25.83
N ARG A 18 1.36 -20.63 26.66
CA ARG A 18 0.12 -21.40 26.42
C ARG A 18 -0.59 -21.01 25.12
N LEU A 19 -0.62 -19.71 24.81
CA LEU A 19 -1.20 -19.16 23.58
C LEU A 19 -0.26 -19.28 22.36
N GLY A 20 0.95 -19.81 22.54
CA GLY A 20 1.94 -19.93 21.49
C GLY A 20 2.50 -18.59 20.99
N ILE A 21 2.38 -17.54 21.80
CA ILE A 21 2.97 -16.22 21.51
C ILE A 21 4.48 -16.28 21.79
N ALA A 22 4.88 -16.93 22.88
CA ALA A 22 6.27 -17.11 23.28
C ALA A 22 6.68 -18.58 23.34
N THR A 23 7.97 -18.85 23.15
CA THR A 23 8.57 -20.13 23.55
C THR A 23 8.87 -20.14 25.06
N GLU A 24 9.04 -21.33 25.65
CA GLU A 24 9.47 -21.47 27.05
C GLU A 24 10.81 -20.76 27.31
N GLU A 25 11.73 -20.76 26.33
CA GLU A 25 13.04 -20.11 26.43
C GLU A 25 12.91 -18.58 26.45
N GLN A 26 12.07 -18.01 25.58
CA GLN A 26 11.79 -16.57 25.56
C GLN A 26 11.16 -16.12 26.87
N ALA A 27 10.12 -16.82 27.34
CA ALA A 27 9.46 -16.52 28.60
C ALA A 27 10.41 -16.62 29.80
N ALA A 28 11.27 -17.65 29.84
CA ALA A 28 12.26 -17.80 30.90
C ALA A 28 13.32 -16.68 30.88
N THR A 29 13.70 -16.20 29.68
CA THR A 29 14.63 -15.08 29.51
C THR A 29 14.04 -13.79 30.08
N GLY A 30 12.80 -13.45 29.68
CA GLY A 30 12.12 -12.26 30.21
C GLY A 30 11.92 -12.31 31.73
N LEU A 31 11.48 -13.44 32.27
CA LEU A 31 11.31 -13.60 33.71
C LEU A 31 12.64 -13.48 34.48
N ALA A 32 13.73 -14.01 33.92
CA ALA A 32 15.06 -13.88 34.53
C ALA A 32 15.53 -12.43 34.58
N GLU A 33 15.21 -11.65 33.56
CA GLU A 33 15.57 -10.23 33.47
C GLU A 33 14.73 -9.35 34.40
N ALA A 34 13.41 -9.59 34.47
CA ALA A 34 12.52 -8.97 35.45
C ALA A 34 13.00 -9.23 36.89
N ALA A 35 13.35 -10.47 37.22
CA ALA A 35 13.90 -10.82 38.52
C ALA A 35 15.27 -10.13 38.79
N ARG A 36 16.09 -9.94 37.74
CA ARG A 36 17.41 -9.28 37.85
C ARG A 36 17.28 -7.82 38.28
N ILE A 37 16.23 -7.13 37.83
CA ILE A 37 15.97 -5.73 38.20
C ILE A 37 15.13 -5.60 39.49
N GLY A 38 14.70 -6.71 40.07
CA GLY A 38 14.05 -6.77 41.38
C GLY A 38 12.53 -6.78 41.35
N MET A 39 11.90 -7.08 40.21
CA MET A 39 10.46 -7.33 40.14
C MET A 39 10.09 -8.62 40.88
N ASP A 40 9.00 -8.62 41.64
CA ASP A 40 8.46 -9.83 42.26
C ASP A 40 7.57 -10.56 41.24
N LEU A 41 8.05 -11.71 40.77
CA LEU A 41 7.39 -12.46 39.70
C LEU A 41 6.08 -13.12 40.12
N ASP A 42 5.85 -13.26 41.43
CA ASP A 42 4.70 -13.99 42.01
C ASP A 42 3.70 -13.02 42.69
N GLU A 43 4.00 -11.72 42.74
CA GLU A 43 3.07 -10.66 43.17
C GLU A 43 2.15 -10.24 42.01
N GLU A 44 0.99 -9.65 42.35
CA GLU A 44 0.10 -9.02 41.37
C GLU A 44 0.84 -7.84 40.73
N PHE A 45 0.91 -7.80 39.39
CA PHE A 45 1.61 -6.71 38.70
C PHE A 45 0.96 -5.36 39.02
N GLU A 46 1.77 -4.31 39.13
CA GLU A 46 1.28 -2.99 39.56
C GLU A 46 0.57 -2.24 38.42
N ASP A 47 1.08 -2.38 37.19
CA ASP A 47 0.56 -1.72 35.99
C ASP A 47 0.99 -2.45 34.69
N VAL A 48 0.57 -1.88 33.55
CA VAL A 48 0.86 -2.41 32.22
C VAL A 48 2.35 -2.28 31.84
N GLU A 49 3.12 -1.39 32.49
CA GLU A 49 4.54 -1.19 32.19
C GLU A 49 5.36 -2.44 32.58
N GLU A 50 4.98 -3.15 33.65
CA GLU A 50 5.62 -4.42 34.01
C GLU A 50 5.36 -5.52 32.97
N LEU A 51 4.16 -5.53 32.36
CA LEU A 51 3.80 -6.49 31.31
C LEU A 51 4.56 -6.19 30.01
N THR A 52 4.64 -4.92 29.61
CA THR A 52 5.36 -4.51 28.39
C THR A 52 6.88 -4.67 28.55
N PHE A 53 7.42 -4.44 29.74
CA PHE A 53 8.81 -4.78 30.08
C PHE A 53 9.09 -6.25 29.79
N LEU A 54 8.24 -7.16 30.31
CA LEU A 54 8.41 -8.59 30.08
C LEU A 54 8.34 -8.95 28.58
N VAL A 55 7.39 -8.36 27.85
CA VAL A 55 7.25 -8.55 26.39
C VAL A 55 8.53 -8.15 25.64
N GLY A 56 9.13 -7.03 26.03
CA GLY A 56 10.38 -6.54 25.46
C GLY A 56 11.54 -7.52 25.66
N ASP A 57 11.76 -7.98 26.90
CA ASP A 57 12.87 -8.89 27.20
C ASP A 57 12.65 -10.33 26.69
N CYS A 58 11.39 -10.72 26.44
CA CYS A 58 11.10 -11.96 25.71
C CYS A 58 11.39 -11.84 24.20
N GLY A 59 11.60 -10.62 23.68
CA GLY A 59 11.81 -10.36 22.26
C GLY A 59 10.59 -10.67 21.40
N LEU A 60 9.38 -10.39 21.91
CA LEU A 60 8.11 -10.74 21.26
C LEU A 60 7.47 -9.59 20.48
N GLY A 61 7.85 -8.36 20.80
CA GLY A 61 7.27 -7.15 20.26
C GLY A 61 8.32 -6.10 19.93
N PHE A 62 7.85 -4.92 19.60
CA PHE A 62 8.68 -3.74 19.39
C PHE A 62 8.02 -2.52 20.00
N GLN A 63 8.81 -1.49 20.23
CA GLN A 63 8.35 -0.21 20.72
C GLN A 63 8.43 0.82 19.60
N THR A 64 7.39 1.62 19.40
CA THR A 64 7.43 2.76 18.48
C THR A 64 7.97 3.99 19.19
N PRO A 65 9.17 4.51 18.85
CA PRO A 65 9.76 5.62 19.60
C PRO A 65 9.03 6.94 19.32
N GLU A 66 8.75 7.74 20.36
CA GLU A 66 8.34 9.15 20.24
C GLU A 66 9.40 9.92 19.46
N LYS A 67 10.67 9.66 19.79
CA LYS A 67 11.81 10.34 19.21
C LYS A 67 12.96 9.37 19.00
N VAL A 68 13.49 9.36 17.79
CA VAL A 68 14.61 8.48 17.46
C VAL A 68 15.92 9.03 18.05
N THR A 69 16.76 8.14 18.54
CA THR A 69 18.04 8.48 19.17
C THR A 69 19.10 8.84 18.13
N ALA A 70 18.97 8.28 16.93
CA ALA A 70 19.81 8.47 15.76
C ALA A 70 19.24 9.52 14.80
N ASP A 71 19.62 9.45 13.52
CA ASP A 71 18.89 10.16 12.46
C ASP A 71 17.57 9.43 12.12
N LEU A 72 16.70 10.11 11.37
CA LEU A 72 15.37 9.59 11.03
C LEU A 72 15.46 8.30 10.19
N ASP A 73 16.52 8.16 9.40
CA ASP A 73 16.74 7.01 8.54
C ASP A 73 17.01 5.73 9.35
N GLU A 74 17.96 5.81 10.28
CA GLU A 74 18.26 4.71 11.20
C GLU A 74 17.04 4.41 12.08
N GLY A 75 16.30 5.44 12.50
CA GLY A 75 15.08 5.26 13.29
C GLY A 75 13.95 4.50 12.58
N TYR A 76 13.68 4.81 11.30
CA TYR A 76 12.75 4.01 10.51
C TYR A 76 13.28 2.60 10.25
N GLU A 77 14.59 2.46 10.02
CA GLU A 77 15.19 1.16 9.76
C GLU A 77 15.09 0.21 10.96
N GLU A 78 15.37 0.71 12.17
CA GLU A 78 15.19 -0.01 13.43
C GLU A 78 13.72 -0.41 13.62
N LEU A 79 12.82 0.57 13.58
CA LEU A 79 11.38 0.33 13.75
C LEU A 79 10.83 -0.74 12.79
N LEU A 80 11.12 -0.61 11.49
CA LEU A 80 10.57 -1.54 10.49
C LEU A 80 11.20 -2.93 10.57
N ARG A 81 12.47 -3.04 10.99
CA ARG A 81 13.12 -4.35 11.16
C ARG A 81 12.62 -5.06 12.41
N ASP A 82 12.42 -4.35 13.51
CA ASP A 82 11.89 -4.93 14.74
C ASP A 82 10.45 -5.41 14.54
N ALA A 83 9.61 -4.59 13.90
CA ALA A 83 8.27 -5.00 13.51
C ALA A 83 8.25 -6.23 12.57
N ALA A 84 9.14 -6.27 11.58
CA ALA A 84 9.26 -7.42 10.69
C ALA A 84 9.74 -8.69 11.42
N ALA A 85 10.61 -8.56 12.42
CA ALA A 85 11.10 -9.68 13.22
C ALA A 85 9.98 -10.41 13.96
N CYS A 86 8.95 -9.70 14.42
CA CYS A 86 7.75 -10.29 15.06
C CYS A 86 7.04 -11.31 14.16
N SER A 87 7.19 -11.22 12.83
CA SER A 87 6.59 -12.17 11.89
C SER A 87 7.18 -13.59 11.96
N GLY A 88 8.32 -13.77 12.62
CA GLY A 88 9.06 -15.04 12.61
C GLY A 88 9.78 -15.31 11.29
N GLY A 89 10.06 -14.25 10.51
CA GLY A 89 10.78 -14.32 9.23
C GLY A 89 9.89 -14.50 8.00
N SER A 90 8.56 -14.51 8.14
CA SER A 90 7.64 -14.48 6.99
C SER A 90 7.58 -13.11 6.30
N VAL A 91 8.00 -12.06 7.01
CA VAL A 91 8.17 -10.71 6.50
C VAL A 91 9.64 -10.31 6.65
N VAL A 92 10.25 -9.93 5.53
CA VAL A 92 11.62 -9.42 5.48
C VAL A 92 11.59 -7.97 5.01
N VAL A 93 12.23 -7.09 5.77
CA VAL A 93 12.42 -5.68 5.43
C VAL A 93 13.88 -5.43 5.05
N ASP A 94 14.11 -4.82 3.89
CA ASP A 94 15.42 -4.34 3.46
C ASP A 94 15.34 -2.97 2.77
N ARG A 95 16.52 -2.38 2.51
CA ARG A 95 16.69 -1.10 1.78
C ARG A 95 15.83 0.06 2.33
N VAL A 96 15.84 0.25 3.64
CA VAL A 96 15.13 1.36 4.30
C VAL A 96 15.88 2.67 4.07
N ALA A 97 15.20 3.69 3.53
CA ALA A 97 15.77 5.02 3.35
C ALA A 97 14.69 6.10 3.17
N LEU A 98 14.97 7.29 3.69
CA LEU A 98 14.33 8.54 3.33
C LEU A 98 15.02 9.12 2.09
N VAL A 99 14.21 9.48 1.10
CA VAL A 99 14.69 9.99 -0.18
C VAL A 99 13.92 11.25 -0.52
N ARG A 100 14.64 12.30 -0.90
CA ARG A 100 14.06 13.58 -1.30
C ARG A 100 14.15 13.80 -2.79
N ASP A 101 13.08 14.32 -3.38
CA ASP A 101 13.09 14.79 -4.76
C ASP A 101 13.72 16.19 -4.87
N GLU A 102 13.68 16.75 -6.08
CA GLU A 102 14.26 18.07 -6.40
C GLU A 102 13.48 19.23 -5.76
N ASP A 103 12.20 19.02 -5.45
CA ASP A 103 11.31 20.00 -4.82
C ASP A 103 11.36 19.93 -3.27
N GLY A 104 12.12 18.97 -2.74
CA GLY A 104 12.25 18.72 -1.30
C GLY A 104 11.15 17.83 -0.73
N THR A 105 10.28 17.26 -1.57
CA THR A 105 9.31 16.25 -1.17
C THR A 105 10.06 15.01 -0.74
N GLU A 106 9.73 14.50 0.43
CA GLU A 106 10.40 13.34 1.01
C GLU A 106 9.52 12.10 0.95
N TYR A 107 10.19 10.97 0.77
CA TYR A 107 9.58 9.67 0.77
C TYR A 107 10.34 8.69 1.66
N LEU A 108 9.61 7.94 2.49
CA LEU A 108 10.10 6.71 3.08
C LEU A 108 10.02 5.59 2.04
N HIS A 109 11.15 4.96 1.77
CA HIS A 109 11.26 3.74 0.99
C HIS A 109 11.71 2.58 1.86
N PHE A 110 11.13 1.40 1.63
CA PHE A 110 11.68 0.12 2.06
C PHE A 110 11.20 -0.99 1.12
N ARG A 111 11.82 -2.17 1.21
CA ARG A 111 11.35 -3.36 0.51
C ARG A 111 10.81 -4.37 1.50
N ARG A 112 9.58 -4.82 1.28
CA ARG A 112 8.95 -5.91 2.01
C ARG A 112 8.94 -7.15 1.14
N ASN A 113 9.59 -8.23 1.56
CA ASN A 113 9.69 -9.46 0.77
C ASN A 113 10.13 -9.19 -0.69
N GLY A 114 10.99 -8.19 -0.87
CA GLY A 114 11.49 -7.73 -2.16
C GLY A 114 10.59 -6.77 -2.95
N ARG A 115 9.33 -6.53 -2.52
CA ARG A 115 8.40 -5.53 -3.09
C ARG A 115 8.77 -4.13 -2.59
N PRO A 116 8.96 -3.14 -3.48
CA PRO A 116 9.20 -1.76 -3.06
C PRO A 116 7.92 -1.13 -2.50
N ILE A 117 8.06 -0.45 -1.37
CA ILE A 117 7.03 0.32 -0.69
C ILE A 117 7.53 1.74 -0.57
N TRP A 118 6.64 2.70 -0.83
CA TRP A 118 6.94 4.12 -0.84
C TRP A 118 5.79 4.89 -0.21
N TYR A 119 6.13 5.69 0.80
CA TYR A 119 5.21 6.60 1.47
C TYR A 119 5.75 8.02 1.40
N HIS A 120 4.88 8.98 1.09
CA HIS A 120 5.21 10.39 1.22
C HIS A 120 5.30 10.76 2.71
N THR A 121 6.40 11.37 3.14
CA THR A 121 6.61 11.81 4.52
C THR A 121 6.54 13.32 4.66
N GLY A 122 6.01 13.78 5.80
CA GLY A 122 5.85 15.19 6.15
C GLY A 122 6.62 15.58 7.40
N HIS A 123 7.90 15.23 7.50
CA HIS A 123 8.70 15.61 8.68
C HIS A 123 8.80 17.14 8.80
N LEU A 124 8.48 17.66 9.99
CA LEU A 124 8.55 19.10 10.27
C LEU A 124 10.01 19.62 10.28
N SER A 125 10.98 18.76 10.64
CA SER A 125 12.41 19.07 10.60
C SER A 125 13.29 17.84 10.81
N ASP A 126 14.38 17.76 10.07
CA ASP A 126 15.47 16.79 10.27
C ASP A 126 16.11 16.86 11.67
N THR A 127 15.96 17.99 12.36
CA THR A 127 16.59 18.21 13.67
C THR A 127 15.73 17.75 14.84
N THR A 128 14.42 17.60 14.64
CA THR A 128 13.51 17.28 15.74
C THR A 128 13.50 15.78 16.03
N ARG A 129 13.87 14.93 15.05
CA ARG A 129 13.97 13.46 15.16
C ARG A 129 12.66 12.77 15.58
N TYR A 130 11.54 13.42 15.32
CA TYR A 130 10.23 12.78 15.44
C TYR A 130 9.92 12.10 14.12
N LEU A 131 9.49 10.85 14.19
CA LEU A 131 8.95 10.13 13.02
C LEU A 131 7.65 10.80 12.57
N ASP A 132 7.38 10.75 11.26
CA ASP A 132 6.03 10.94 10.77
C ASP A 132 5.18 9.74 11.20
N TRP A 133 4.41 9.90 12.27
CA TRP A 133 3.58 8.86 12.88
C TRP A 133 2.54 8.29 11.94
N HIS A 134 1.97 9.11 11.06
CA HIS A 134 1.00 8.61 10.10
C HIS A 134 1.69 7.65 9.13
N VAL A 135 2.86 8.01 8.62
CA VAL A 135 3.65 7.13 7.75
C VAL A 135 4.17 5.90 8.49
N ALA A 136 4.58 6.05 9.75
CA ALA A 136 5.01 4.91 10.57
C ALA A 136 3.90 3.86 10.69
N PHE A 137 2.66 4.27 11.02
CA PHE A 137 1.53 3.35 11.13
C PHE A 137 1.09 2.73 9.81
N GLU A 138 1.11 3.51 8.71
CA GLU A 138 0.86 2.96 7.37
C GLU A 138 1.92 1.90 7.01
N ALA A 139 3.20 2.20 7.26
CA ALA A 139 4.30 1.27 7.01
C ALA A 139 4.21 0.00 7.88
N LEU A 140 3.87 0.13 9.17
CA LEU A 140 3.63 -1.01 10.05
C LEU A 140 2.43 -1.86 9.60
N SER A 141 1.36 -1.23 9.09
CA SER A 141 0.21 -1.93 8.54
C SER A 141 0.56 -2.78 7.31
N ASP A 142 1.59 -2.37 6.56
CA ASP A 142 2.16 -3.15 5.47
C ASP A 142 3.05 -4.31 5.98
N LEU A 143 3.51 -4.32 7.23
CA LEU A 143 4.40 -5.37 7.76
C LEU A 143 3.69 -6.59 8.36
N VAL A 144 2.36 -6.64 8.34
CA VAL A 144 1.66 -7.85 8.76
C VAL A 144 1.99 -9.03 7.83
N PRO A 145 2.01 -10.27 8.34
CA PRO A 145 2.15 -11.45 7.49
C PRO A 145 1.01 -11.51 6.47
N GLY A 146 1.34 -11.78 5.21
CA GLY A 146 0.34 -11.90 4.14
C GLY A 146 -0.22 -13.31 3.98
N ASN A 147 -1.01 -13.50 2.93
CA ASN A 147 -1.47 -14.81 2.42
C ASN A 147 -2.34 -15.62 3.39
N GLY A 148 -3.25 -14.93 4.10
CA GLY A 148 -4.25 -15.56 4.98
C GLY A 148 -3.74 -15.88 6.38
N ASP A 149 -2.54 -15.41 6.74
CA ASP A 149 -2.11 -15.35 8.14
C ASP A 149 -3.00 -14.31 8.87
N PRO A 150 -3.66 -14.68 9.97
CA PRO A 150 -4.62 -13.80 10.63
C PRO A 150 -3.96 -12.77 11.55
N ARG A 151 -2.64 -12.81 11.72
CA ARG A 151 -1.95 -11.96 12.70
C ARG A 151 -1.99 -10.49 12.32
N ARG A 152 -2.19 -9.62 13.32
CA ARG A 152 -2.21 -8.15 13.23
C ARG A 152 -1.36 -7.54 14.33
N PHE A 153 -0.89 -6.31 14.14
CA PHE A 153 -0.19 -5.59 15.20
C PHE A 153 -1.20 -4.98 16.16
N HIS A 154 -1.11 -5.33 17.43
CA HIS A 154 -1.93 -4.81 18.52
C HIS A 154 -1.08 -3.92 19.41
N GLN A 155 -1.52 -2.68 19.63
CA GLN A 155 -0.93 -1.78 20.61
C GLN A 155 -1.22 -2.30 22.03
N LEU A 156 -0.28 -2.23 22.97
CA LEU A 156 -0.47 -2.75 24.33
C LEU A 156 -0.78 -1.70 25.39
N ASP A 157 -0.73 -0.41 25.04
CA ASP A 157 -0.93 0.73 25.92
C ASP A 157 -1.91 1.74 25.30
N GLU A 158 -2.39 2.69 26.12
CA GLU A 158 -3.25 3.78 25.64
C GLU A 158 -2.44 4.98 25.10
N ASP A 159 -1.17 5.08 25.47
CA ASP A 159 -0.30 6.17 25.05
C ASP A 159 0.20 5.93 23.63
N SER A 160 -0.21 6.79 22.69
CA SER A 160 0.19 6.66 21.29
C SER A 160 1.69 6.92 21.03
N TYR A 161 2.44 7.39 22.03
CA TYR A 161 3.85 7.73 21.96
C TYR A 161 4.63 6.73 22.82
N ASP A 162 5.72 6.17 22.29
CA ASP A 162 6.47 5.08 22.97
C ASP A 162 5.67 3.79 23.17
N ALA A 163 4.66 3.57 22.33
CA ALA A 163 3.75 2.45 22.42
C ALA A 163 4.43 1.09 22.15
N TRP A 164 4.06 0.07 22.93
CA TRP A 164 4.46 -1.32 22.69
C TRP A 164 3.48 -2.03 21.76
N TRP A 165 4.01 -2.86 20.85
CA TRP A 165 3.24 -3.58 19.86
C TRP A 165 3.55 -5.08 19.88
N LEU A 166 2.49 -5.90 19.73
CA LEU A 166 2.59 -7.34 19.52
C LEU A 166 1.92 -7.76 18.23
N LEU A 167 2.49 -8.75 17.55
CA LEU A 167 1.88 -9.38 16.38
C LEU A 167 1.08 -10.62 16.82
N LEU A 168 -0.25 -10.52 16.88
CA LEU A 168 -1.13 -11.52 17.48
C LEU A 168 -2.22 -11.97 16.51
N THR A 169 -2.66 -13.24 16.61
CA THR A 169 -3.95 -13.65 16.03
C THR A 169 -5.11 -13.09 16.87
N PRO A 170 -6.34 -13.02 16.33
CA PRO A 170 -7.51 -12.61 17.11
C PRO A 170 -7.71 -13.42 18.38
N GLU A 171 -7.49 -14.74 18.33
CA GLU A 171 -7.62 -15.64 19.50
C GLU A 171 -6.51 -15.40 20.53
N GLN A 172 -5.31 -15.05 20.08
CA GLN A 172 -4.21 -14.68 20.97
C GLN A 172 -4.50 -13.35 21.68
N ALA A 173 -5.00 -12.35 20.96
CA ALA A 173 -5.40 -11.07 21.52
C ALA A 173 -6.52 -11.23 22.56
N GLU A 174 -7.59 -11.97 22.23
CA GLU A 174 -8.68 -12.31 23.17
C GLU A 174 -8.15 -13.01 24.43
N GLY A 175 -7.19 -13.92 24.27
CA GLY A 175 -6.56 -14.63 25.38
C GLY A 175 -5.73 -13.76 26.33
N LEU A 176 -5.34 -12.55 25.92
CA LEU A 176 -4.60 -11.60 26.74
C LEU A 176 -5.48 -10.54 27.42
N GLU A 177 -6.77 -10.44 27.07
CA GLU A 177 -7.71 -9.49 27.68
C GLU A 177 -7.83 -9.67 29.21
N GLU A 178 -7.62 -10.90 29.72
CA GLU A 178 -7.67 -11.19 31.16
C GLU A 178 -6.62 -10.42 31.99
N PHE A 179 -5.54 -9.96 31.35
CA PHE A 179 -4.46 -9.18 31.97
C PHE A 179 -4.70 -7.67 31.90
N GLY A 180 -5.86 -7.21 31.41
CA GLY A 180 -6.21 -5.79 31.38
C GLY A 180 -5.45 -4.96 30.34
N LEU A 181 -4.90 -5.60 29.29
CA LEU A 181 -4.26 -4.90 28.18
C LEU A 181 -5.34 -4.19 27.33
N PRO A 182 -5.27 -2.86 27.13
CA PRO A 182 -6.34 -2.08 26.51
C PRO A 182 -6.54 -2.36 25.01
N MET A 183 -5.46 -2.74 24.30
CA MET A 183 -5.46 -3.02 22.86
C MET A 183 -6.29 -2.05 22.00
N PRO A 184 -6.05 -0.73 22.11
CA PRO A 184 -6.93 0.28 21.50
C PRO A 184 -6.85 0.35 19.98
N VAL A 185 -5.78 -0.20 19.39
CA VAL A 185 -5.49 -0.12 17.96
C VAL A 185 -5.02 -1.48 17.45
N ASP A 186 -5.62 -1.94 16.36
CA ASP A 186 -5.11 -3.03 15.53
C ASP A 186 -4.69 -2.50 14.14
N LEU A 187 -3.45 -2.77 13.75
CA LEU A 187 -2.90 -2.41 12.44
C LEU A 187 -2.74 -3.66 11.58
N GLY A 188 -3.16 -3.55 10.31
CA GLY A 188 -2.99 -4.61 9.33
C GLY A 188 -3.96 -4.54 8.17
N TYR A 189 -3.42 -4.42 6.96
CA TYR A 189 -4.18 -4.66 5.75
C TYR A 189 -4.22 -6.16 5.43
N GLU A 190 -5.22 -6.58 4.67
CA GLU A 190 -5.16 -7.90 4.04
C GLU A 190 -4.10 -7.83 2.93
N ILE A 191 -2.99 -8.53 3.13
CA ILE A 191 -1.87 -8.53 2.18
C ILE A 191 -1.85 -9.84 1.41
N HIS A 192 -1.89 -9.74 0.08
CA HIS A 192 -1.64 -10.86 -0.81
C HIS A 192 -0.30 -10.69 -1.52
N ASP A 193 0.67 -11.52 -1.16
CA ASP A 193 1.98 -11.50 -1.79
C ASP A 193 2.01 -12.42 -3.01
N PRO A 194 2.59 -11.97 -4.14
CA PRO A 194 2.77 -12.84 -5.28
C PRO A 194 3.71 -14.00 -4.96
N ALA A 195 3.41 -15.18 -5.52
CA ALA A 195 4.10 -16.44 -5.23
C ALA A 195 5.54 -16.54 -5.80
N GLY A 196 6.19 -15.40 -6.10
CA GLY A 196 7.57 -15.32 -6.57
C GLY A 196 7.79 -15.71 -8.04
N GLY A 197 6.73 -15.79 -8.86
CA GLY A 197 6.81 -16.22 -10.26
C GLY A 197 7.28 -15.14 -11.25
N THR A 198 7.18 -13.86 -10.88
CA THR A 198 7.53 -12.72 -11.73
C THR A 198 8.55 -11.83 -11.05
N ALA A 199 9.46 -11.25 -11.84
CA ALA A 199 10.44 -10.30 -11.32
C ALA A 199 9.71 -9.07 -10.75
N PRO A 200 9.99 -8.65 -9.49
CA PRO A 200 9.39 -7.46 -8.89
C PRO A 200 9.46 -6.26 -9.84
N GLU A 201 8.39 -5.45 -9.84
CA GLU A 201 8.26 -4.23 -10.65
C GLU A 201 8.27 -4.43 -12.18
N SER A 202 8.32 -5.68 -12.67
CA SER A 202 8.07 -5.94 -14.08
C SER A 202 6.61 -5.68 -14.45
N PRO A 203 6.29 -5.37 -15.72
CA PRO A 203 4.89 -5.24 -16.16
C PRO A 203 4.03 -6.49 -15.88
N ALA A 204 4.64 -7.68 -15.85
CA ALA A 204 3.95 -8.91 -15.50
C ALA A 204 3.64 -8.98 -13.99
N TRP A 205 4.59 -8.57 -13.15
CA TRP A 205 4.43 -8.51 -11.70
C TRP A 205 3.29 -7.57 -11.30
N TYR A 206 3.22 -6.37 -11.87
CA TYR A 206 2.12 -5.44 -11.60
C TYR A 206 0.74 -5.98 -11.98
N ARG A 207 0.64 -6.77 -13.05
CA ARG A 207 -0.61 -7.44 -13.43
C ARG A 207 -0.96 -8.58 -12.48
N GLU A 208 0.04 -9.33 -12.03
CA GLU A 208 -0.14 -10.39 -11.03
C GLU A 208 -0.59 -9.82 -9.69
N ASP A 209 0.08 -8.77 -9.21
CA ASP A 209 -0.24 -8.03 -7.99
C ASP A 209 -1.67 -7.48 -8.02
N ASP A 210 -2.08 -6.84 -9.11
CA ASP A 210 -3.46 -6.37 -9.27
C ASP A 210 -4.46 -7.53 -9.21
N ARG A 211 -4.17 -8.67 -9.84
CA ARG A 211 -5.09 -9.82 -9.82
C ARG A 211 -5.19 -10.45 -8.43
N LEU A 212 -4.09 -10.51 -7.69
CA LEU A 212 -4.08 -11.03 -6.32
C LEU A 212 -4.88 -10.14 -5.37
N ASN A 213 -4.72 -8.82 -5.50
CA ASN A 213 -5.37 -7.82 -4.66
C ASN A 213 -6.72 -7.33 -5.23
N SER A 214 -7.33 -8.11 -6.14
CA SER A 214 -8.65 -7.82 -6.72
C SER A 214 -9.64 -8.93 -6.41
N GLY A 215 -10.82 -8.53 -5.92
CA GLY A 215 -11.96 -9.42 -5.77
C GLY A 215 -12.32 -10.15 -7.07
N GLU A 216 -13.01 -11.29 -6.97
CA GLU A 216 -13.35 -12.13 -8.11
C GLU A 216 -14.12 -11.36 -9.19
N ASP A 217 -15.07 -10.51 -8.80
CA ASP A 217 -15.83 -9.67 -9.72
C ASP A 217 -14.98 -8.64 -10.46
N SER A 218 -14.00 -8.05 -9.77
CA SER A 218 -13.05 -7.13 -10.39
C SER A 218 -12.24 -7.83 -11.47
N ARG A 219 -11.76 -9.05 -11.19
CA ARG A 219 -11.04 -9.89 -12.15
C ARG A 219 -11.90 -10.28 -13.34
N ARG A 220 -13.14 -10.75 -13.09
CA ARG A 220 -14.10 -11.11 -14.16
C ARG A 220 -14.42 -9.91 -15.04
N GLY A 221 -14.62 -8.73 -14.46
CA GLY A 221 -14.87 -7.49 -15.20
C GLY A 221 -13.71 -7.10 -16.10
N LEU A 222 -12.48 -7.17 -15.58
CA LEU A 222 -11.28 -6.91 -16.37
C LEU A 222 -11.12 -7.91 -17.53
N ASP A 223 -11.29 -9.21 -17.26
CA ASP A 223 -11.15 -10.25 -18.26
C ASP A 223 -12.22 -10.10 -19.37
N ALA A 224 -13.46 -9.77 -19.00
CA ALA A 224 -14.53 -9.47 -19.95
C ALA A 224 -14.27 -8.21 -20.79
N TRP A 225 -13.63 -7.18 -20.21
CA TRP A 225 -13.23 -5.97 -20.91
C TRP A 225 -12.10 -6.21 -21.93
N LEU A 226 -11.08 -6.97 -21.54
CA LEU A 226 -9.88 -7.20 -22.35
C LEU A 226 -10.06 -8.28 -23.43
N ALA A 227 -10.82 -9.35 -23.17
CA ALA A 227 -11.01 -10.44 -24.13
C ALA A 227 -11.47 -9.99 -25.54
N PRO A 228 -12.38 -9.01 -25.70
CA PRO A 228 -12.78 -8.54 -27.02
C PRO A 228 -11.93 -7.39 -27.58
N MET A 229 -10.85 -6.95 -26.93
CA MET A 229 -10.22 -5.65 -27.20
C MET A 229 -9.90 -5.42 -28.69
N ASP A 230 -9.12 -6.31 -29.31
CA ASP A 230 -8.69 -6.17 -30.70
C ASP A 230 -9.89 -6.15 -31.68
N ARG A 231 -10.80 -7.13 -31.56
CA ARG A 231 -11.99 -7.21 -32.42
C ARG A 231 -12.93 -6.02 -32.24
N ALA A 232 -13.03 -5.47 -31.03
CA ALA A 232 -13.88 -4.33 -30.73
C ALA A 232 -13.30 -3.05 -31.36
N LEU A 233 -11.98 -2.87 -31.26
CA LEU A 233 -11.27 -1.76 -31.89
C LEU A 233 -11.32 -1.82 -33.42
N ASP A 234 -11.16 -3.01 -34.02
CA ASP A 234 -11.28 -3.19 -35.48
C ASP A 234 -12.70 -2.89 -35.99
N GLY A 235 -13.71 -3.34 -35.24
CA GLY A 235 -15.12 -3.04 -35.51
C GLY A 235 -15.41 -1.55 -35.43
N TRP A 236 -14.94 -0.90 -34.35
CA TRP A 236 -15.08 0.53 -34.14
C TRP A 236 -14.40 1.35 -35.24
N ARG A 237 -13.17 0.97 -35.62
CA ARG A 237 -12.45 1.59 -36.74
C ARG A 237 -13.27 1.59 -38.02
N THR A 238 -13.94 0.49 -38.32
CA THR A 238 -14.70 0.32 -39.57
C THR A 238 -16.05 1.03 -39.53
N ALA A 239 -16.72 1.01 -38.38
CA ALA A 239 -18.10 1.49 -38.25
C ALA A 239 -18.22 2.97 -37.84
N CYS A 240 -17.24 3.49 -37.10
CA CYS A 240 -17.39 4.74 -36.37
C CYS A 240 -16.37 5.82 -36.76
N LEU A 241 -15.25 5.46 -37.36
CA LEU A 241 -14.18 6.41 -37.69
C LEU A 241 -14.20 6.85 -39.15
N PRO A 242 -13.82 8.12 -39.44
CA PRO A 242 -13.52 8.57 -40.80
C PRO A 242 -12.42 7.73 -41.45
N GLY A 243 -12.49 7.54 -42.77
CA GLY A 243 -11.53 6.70 -43.50
C GLY A 243 -10.09 7.24 -43.51
N ASP A 244 -9.91 8.53 -43.23
CA ASP A 244 -8.62 9.23 -43.10
C ASP A 244 -8.14 9.35 -41.64
N PHE A 245 -8.86 8.80 -40.67
CA PHE A 245 -8.40 8.78 -39.28
C PHE A 245 -7.09 7.98 -39.14
N PRO A 246 -6.04 8.55 -38.51
CA PRO A 246 -4.76 7.86 -38.30
C PRO A 246 -4.88 6.83 -37.17
N PHE A 247 -5.41 5.65 -37.50
CA PHE A 247 -5.58 4.53 -36.55
C PHE A 247 -4.25 3.78 -36.31
N ASP A 248 -3.30 4.43 -35.65
CA ASP A 248 -1.96 3.92 -35.39
C ASP A 248 -1.57 3.94 -33.91
N HIS A 249 -2.48 4.36 -33.04
CA HIS A 249 -2.25 4.59 -31.62
C HIS A 249 -1.09 5.55 -31.35
N SER A 250 -0.75 6.47 -32.24
CA SER A 250 0.22 7.53 -31.96
C SER A 250 -0.38 8.58 -31.02
N MET A 251 0.47 9.35 -30.33
CA MET A 251 0.01 10.50 -29.54
C MET A 251 -0.71 11.54 -30.41
N ASP A 252 -0.26 11.74 -31.65
CA ASP A 252 -0.91 12.62 -32.63
C ASP A 252 -2.33 12.16 -32.98
N SER A 253 -2.57 10.83 -33.03
CA SER A 253 -3.91 10.29 -33.27
C SER A 253 -4.91 10.63 -32.16
N LEU A 254 -4.45 10.88 -30.93
CA LEU A 254 -5.32 11.33 -29.83
C LEU A 254 -5.81 12.75 -30.05
N ALA A 255 -4.98 13.64 -30.59
CA ALA A 255 -5.42 14.99 -30.95
C ALA A 255 -6.47 14.97 -32.08
N VAL A 256 -6.38 14.01 -33.01
CA VAL A 256 -7.42 13.79 -34.03
C VAL A 256 -8.70 13.25 -33.40
N LEU A 257 -8.59 12.25 -32.51
CA LEU A 257 -9.73 11.67 -31.79
C LEU A 257 -10.44 12.72 -30.94
N GLU A 258 -9.70 13.58 -30.25
CA GLU A 258 -10.25 14.64 -29.41
C GLU A 258 -11.15 15.58 -30.21
N ARG A 259 -10.66 16.07 -31.36
CA ARG A 259 -11.47 16.88 -32.29
C ARG A 259 -12.72 16.14 -32.75
N LEU A 260 -12.57 14.86 -33.10
CA LEU A 260 -13.70 14.03 -33.53
C LEU A 260 -14.77 13.90 -32.43
N VAL A 261 -14.36 13.72 -31.17
CA VAL A 261 -15.27 13.65 -30.01
C VAL A 261 -15.98 15.00 -29.80
N LEU A 262 -15.24 16.11 -29.83
CA LEU A 262 -15.78 17.46 -29.64
C LEU A 262 -16.70 17.93 -30.77
N ASP A 263 -16.44 17.48 -32.01
CA ASP A 263 -17.27 17.75 -33.19
C ASP A 263 -18.54 16.90 -33.19
N ARG A 264 -18.45 15.66 -32.68
CA ARG A 264 -19.57 14.71 -32.64
C ARG A 264 -20.59 15.04 -31.54
N TYR A 265 -20.13 15.53 -30.39
CA TYR A 265 -20.99 15.79 -29.23
C TYR A 265 -20.90 17.25 -28.78
N GLU A 266 -22.07 17.89 -28.67
CA GLU A 266 -22.17 19.28 -28.21
C GLU A 266 -21.83 19.42 -26.70
N GLY A 267 -22.00 18.35 -25.93
CA GLY A 267 -21.66 18.28 -24.51
C GLY A 267 -22.09 16.96 -23.87
N PRO A 268 -21.97 16.82 -22.54
CA PRO A 268 -22.24 15.56 -21.83
C PRO A 268 -23.66 15.00 -22.03
N ALA A 269 -24.68 15.85 -22.11
CA ALA A 269 -26.06 15.41 -22.33
C ALA A 269 -26.26 14.75 -23.72
N ALA A 270 -25.52 15.20 -24.74
CA ALA A 270 -25.56 14.59 -26.06
C ALA A 270 -24.90 13.20 -26.06
N LEU A 271 -23.93 12.98 -25.17
CA LEU A 271 -23.28 11.68 -24.99
C LEU A 271 -24.22 10.66 -24.37
N GLU A 272 -24.96 11.04 -23.32
CA GLU A 272 -25.96 10.16 -22.67
C GLU A 272 -27.07 9.76 -23.65
N ALA A 273 -27.53 10.69 -24.48
CA ALA A 273 -28.52 10.39 -25.51
C ALA A 273 -28.00 9.47 -26.63
N ALA A 274 -26.68 9.42 -26.82
CA ALA A 274 -26.01 8.66 -27.87
C ALA A 274 -25.34 7.37 -27.37
N GLU A 275 -25.52 7.00 -26.10
CA GLU A 275 -24.86 5.86 -25.45
C GLU A 275 -25.02 4.54 -26.22
N ALA A 276 -26.09 4.40 -27.01
CA ALA A 276 -26.36 3.24 -27.85
C ALA A 276 -25.51 3.13 -29.14
N ASP A 277 -24.75 4.16 -29.52
CA ASP A 277 -24.04 4.20 -30.82
C ASP A 277 -22.68 3.50 -30.84
N GLY A 278 -22.16 3.10 -29.67
CA GLY A 278 -20.88 2.38 -29.51
C GLY A 278 -19.63 3.21 -29.79
N PHE A 279 -19.76 4.50 -30.16
CA PHE A 279 -18.62 5.36 -30.46
C PHE A 279 -17.79 5.62 -29.22
N LEU A 280 -18.44 5.94 -28.10
CA LEU A 280 -17.76 6.23 -26.83
C LEU A 280 -16.97 5.02 -26.32
N GLU A 281 -17.57 3.82 -26.32
CA GLU A 281 -16.87 2.61 -25.87
C GLU A 281 -15.60 2.36 -26.68
N GLY A 282 -15.66 2.53 -28.01
CA GLY A 282 -14.47 2.43 -28.86
C GLY A 282 -13.42 3.52 -28.58
N ALA A 283 -13.84 4.75 -28.32
CA ALA A 283 -12.93 5.83 -27.92
C ALA A 283 -12.25 5.55 -26.58
N VAL A 284 -12.98 5.03 -25.59
CA VAL A 284 -12.43 4.58 -24.29
C VAL A 284 -11.36 3.53 -24.48
N ARG A 285 -11.64 2.50 -25.29
CA ARG A 285 -10.67 1.45 -25.64
C ARG A 285 -9.44 2.04 -26.32
N TYR A 286 -9.63 2.92 -27.31
CA TYR A 286 -8.52 3.47 -28.09
C TYR A 286 -7.59 4.36 -27.26
N VAL A 287 -8.15 5.23 -26.41
CA VAL A 287 -7.36 6.08 -25.50
C VAL A 287 -6.54 5.21 -24.54
N GLY A 288 -7.18 4.22 -23.90
CA GLY A 288 -6.48 3.36 -22.95
C GLY A 288 -5.42 2.46 -23.60
N GLU A 289 -5.70 1.87 -24.76
CA GLU A 289 -4.71 1.09 -25.53
C GLU A 289 -3.55 1.96 -26.03
N THR A 290 -3.83 3.22 -26.38
CA THR A 290 -2.77 4.18 -26.72
C THR A 290 -1.87 4.42 -25.51
N ALA A 291 -2.43 4.64 -24.32
CA ALA A 291 -1.65 4.78 -23.09
C ALA A 291 -0.79 3.53 -22.80
N VAL A 292 -1.37 2.33 -22.82
CA VAL A 292 -0.68 1.06 -22.54
C VAL A 292 0.47 0.77 -23.51
N ARG A 293 0.37 1.24 -24.76
CA ARG A 293 1.41 1.03 -25.78
C ARG A 293 2.61 1.98 -25.62
N HIS A 294 2.40 3.19 -25.10
CA HIS A 294 3.43 4.22 -25.01
C HIS A 294 4.04 4.38 -23.62
N LEU A 295 3.30 3.99 -22.58
CA LEU A 295 3.67 4.20 -21.19
C LEU A 295 3.71 2.87 -20.44
N PRO A 296 4.55 2.74 -19.39
CA PRO A 296 4.53 1.56 -18.55
C PRO A 296 3.32 1.66 -17.61
N CYS A 297 2.16 1.33 -18.14
CA CYS A 297 0.88 1.27 -17.44
C CYS A 297 0.11 0.02 -17.86
N ARG A 298 -1.05 -0.19 -17.25
CA ARG A 298 -1.91 -1.35 -17.51
C ARG A 298 -3.38 -1.01 -17.27
N TRP A 299 -4.25 -1.81 -17.85
CA TRP A 299 -5.67 -1.79 -17.51
C TRP A 299 -5.92 -2.38 -16.12
N ARG A 300 -6.84 -1.76 -15.39
CA ARG A 300 -7.42 -2.24 -14.14
C ARG A 300 -8.94 -2.10 -14.21
N PHE A 301 -9.63 -2.89 -13.39
CA PHE A 301 -11.08 -2.78 -13.21
C PHE A 301 -11.38 -2.99 -11.73
N ARG A 302 -12.21 -2.12 -11.14
CA ARG A 302 -12.67 -2.26 -9.76
C ARG A 302 -14.18 -2.44 -9.75
N HIS A 303 -14.66 -3.56 -9.21
CA HIS A 303 -16.08 -3.77 -9.01
C HIS A 303 -16.60 -2.85 -7.90
N ALA A 304 -17.85 -2.38 -8.04
CA ALA A 304 -18.52 -1.58 -7.03
C ALA A 304 -19.20 -2.51 -6.04
N GLU A 305 -18.60 -2.73 -4.86
CA GLU A 305 -19.32 -3.42 -3.78
C GLU A 305 -20.25 -2.44 -3.05
N ASP A 306 -19.80 -1.20 -2.78
CA ASP A 306 -20.57 -0.24 -1.96
C ASP A 306 -20.82 1.16 -2.58
N GLY A 307 -20.60 1.35 -3.89
CA GLY A 307 -20.98 2.58 -4.60
C GLY A 307 -20.20 3.86 -4.27
N PHE A 308 -19.29 3.87 -3.29
CA PHE A 308 -18.51 5.06 -2.89
C PHE A 308 -17.26 5.34 -3.73
N SER A 309 -16.76 4.36 -4.49
CA SER A 309 -15.57 4.58 -5.31
C SER A 309 -15.95 5.26 -6.63
N LEU A 310 -15.39 6.45 -6.83
CA LEU A 310 -15.39 7.16 -8.10
C LEU A 310 -14.68 6.38 -9.21
N PHE A 311 -14.28 5.12 -9.10
CA PHE A 311 -13.75 4.33 -10.23
C PHE A 311 -14.43 2.97 -10.35
N ALA A 312 -15.46 2.74 -9.55
CA ALA A 312 -16.12 1.46 -9.53
C ALA A 312 -16.98 1.25 -10.79
N GLY A 313 -16.92 0.04 -11.33
CA GLY A 313 -17.67 -0.38 -12.51
C GLY A 313 -17.10 0.11 -13.85
N VAL A 314 -15.97 0.82 -13.87
CA VAL A 314 -15.35 1.32 -15.11
C VAL A 314 -13.90 0.83 -15.26
N PRO A 315 -13.45 0.51 -16.49
CA PRO A 315 -12.04 0.25 -16.76
C PRO A 315 -11.18 1.50 -16.53
N THR A 316 -10.04 1.32 -15.88
CA THR A 316 -9.06 2.38 -15.62
C THR A 316 -7.68 2.01 -16.16
N ILE A 317 -6.86 3.01 -16.42
CA ILE A 317 -5.44 2.86 -16.72
C ILE A 317 -4.67 3.27 -15.47
N ARG A 318 -3.75 2.41 -15.02
CA ARG A 318 -2.90 2.63 -13.86
C ARG A 318 -1.41 2.48 -14.21
N THR A 319 -0.57 3.37 -13.70
CA THR A 319 0.89 3.27 -13.88
C THR A 319 1.47 1.99 -13.25
N ASN A 320 2.55 1.49 -13.86
CA ASN A 320 3.39 0.43 -13.29
C ASN A 320 4.41 1.06 -12.33
N THR A 321 3.90 1.65 -11.26
CA THR A 321 4.67 2.26 -10.17
C THR A 321 4.05 1.85 -8.82
N PRO A 322 4.82 1.89 -7.71
CA PRO A 322 4.29 1.66 -6.36
C PRO A 322 3.21 2.68 -5.98
N ASN A 323 2.38 2.37 -4.98
CA ASN A 323 1.21 3.20 -4.59
C ASN A 323 1.56 4.68 -4.39
N GLY A 324 2.67 5.00 -3.71
CA GLY A 324 3.13 6.38 -3.48
C GLY A 324 3.47 7.18 -4.74
N PHE A 325 3.62 6.52 -5.89
CA PHE A 325 3.84 7.15 -7.21
C PHE A 325 2.78 6.74 -8.23
N SER A 326 1.72 6.03 -7.79
CA SER A 326 0.75 5.50 -8.71
C SER A 326 -0.20 6.59 -9.17
N ASP A 327 -0.41 6.65 -10.47
CA ASP A 327 -1.41 7.52 -11.07
C ASP A 327 -2.40 6.65 -11.86
N GLU A 328 -3.67 7.03 -11.80
CA GLU A 328 -4.79 6.27 -12.34
C GLU A 328 -5.79 7.21 -13.01
N PHE A 329 -6.34 6.80 -14.15
CA PHE A 329 -7.49 7.50 -14.75
C PHE A 329 -8.45 6.55 -15.45
N ALA A 330 -9.72 6.94 -15.52
CA ALA A 330 -10.72 6.28 -16.34
C ALA A 330 -10.82 7.00 -17.70
N PRO A 331 -10.51 6.36 -18.83
CA PRO A 331 -10.65 7.00 -20.14
C PRO A 331 -12.07 7.50 -20.42
N ASP A 332 -13.10 6.81 -19.93
CA ASP A 332 -14.50 7.27 -20.00
C ASP A 332 -14.68 8.63 -19.32
N ARG A 333 -14.17 8.79 -18.09
CA ARG A 333 -14.28 10.08 -17.38
C ARG A 333 -13.48 11.17 -18.04
N LEU A 334 -12.28 10.86 -18.55
CA LEU A 334 -11.48 11.81 -19.29
C LEU A 334 -12.24 12.36 -20.50
N LEU A 335 -12.90 11.48 -21.28
CA LEU A 335 -13.72 11.89 -22.43
C LEU A 335 -14.95 12.70 -22.01
N ARG A 336 -15.59 12.36 -20.89
CA ARG A 336 -16.72 13.13 -20.34
C ARG A 336 -16.29 14.52 -19.86
N SER A 337 -15.17 14.63 -19.17
CA SER A 337 -14.58 15.91 -18.76
C SER A 337 -14.17 16.75 -19.97
N LEU A 338 -13.56 16.13 -20.98
CA LEU A 338 -13.27 16.79 -22.26
C LEU A 338 -14.54 17.42 -22.87
N LEU A 339 -15.68 16.73 -22.85
CA LEU A 339 -16.93 17.26 -23.39
C LEU A 339 -17.55 18.36 -22.51
N ALA A 340 -17.38 18.28 -21.19
CA ALA A 340 -17.86 19.30 -20.27
C ALA A 340 -17.04 20.60 -20.39
N ASP A 341 -15.72 20.48 -20.36
CA ASP A 341 -14.80 21.62 -20.30
C ASP A 341 -14.40 22.12 -21.69
N ARG A 342 -14.51 21.27 -22.72
CA ARG A 342 -14.11 21.53 -24.11
C ARG A 342 -12.69 22.09 -24.25
N THR A 343 -11.80 21.67 -23.35
CA THR A 343 -10.39 22.11 -23.33
C THR A 343 -9.58 21.34 -24.37
N PRO A 344 -9.02 22.01 -25.40
CA PRO A 344 -8.18 21.35 -26.38
C PRO A 344 -6.89 20.81 -25.77
N GLY A 345 -6.44 19.65 -26.22
CA GLY A 345 -5.23 18.96 -25.78
C GLY A 345 -5.39 18.15 -24.48
N ALA A 346 -6.60 18.05 -23.92
CA ALA A 346 -6.82 17.36 -22.65
C ALA A 346 -6.45 15.87 -22.71
N LEU A 347 -6.67 15.19 -23.84
CA LEU A 347 -6.29 13.77 -23.97
C LEU A 347 -4.76 13.60 -23.93
N LEU A 348 -4.04 14.44 -24.66
CA LEU A 348 -2.59 14.39 -24.73
C LEU A 348 -1.97 14.77 -23.37
N ALA A 349 -2.42 15.89 -22.79
CA ALA A 349 -1.97 16.37 -21.50
C ALA A 349 -2.13 15.29 -20.41
N ARG A 350 -3.24 14.56 -20.41
CA ARG A 350 -3.44 13.49 -19.42
C ARG A 350 -2.45 12.34 -19.56
N LEU A 351 -2.08 11.95 -20.78
CA LEU A 351 -1.05 10.92 -20.98
C LEU A 351 0.35 11.44 -20.61
N GLU A 352 0.64 12.71 -20.85
CA GLU A 352 1.89 13.35 -20.42
C GLU A 352 2.02 13.40 -18.90
N GLU A 353 0.93 13.69 -18.17
CA GLU A 353 0.87 13.60 -16.71
C GLU A 353 1.12 12.17 -16.22
N LEU A 354 0.46 11.18 -16.83
CA LEU A 354 0.66 9.77 -16.49
C LEU A 354 2.13 9.33 -16.70
N GLY A 355 2.75 9.78 -17.79
CA GLY A 355 4.17 9.56 -18.06
C GLY A 355 5.08 10.27 -17.04
N SER A 356 4.69 11.46 -16.60
CA SER A 356 5.43 12.23 -15.59
C SER A 356 5.47 11.52 -14.24
N ALA A 357 4.39 10.84 -13.83
CA ALA A 357 4.36 10.03 -12.61
C ALA A 357 5.37 8.85 -12.68
N VAL A 358 5.43 8.18 -13.83
CA VAL A 358 6.41 7.11 -14.09
C VAL A 358 7.84 7.64 -14.05
N ASP A 359 8.09 8.76 -14.71
CA ASP A 359 9.44 9.33 -14.77
C ASP A 359 9.87 9.90 -13.42
N HIS A 360 8.92 10.42 -12.63
CA HIS A 360 9.15 10.79 -11.24
C HIS A 360 9.61 9.57 -10.43
N TYR A 361 8.87 8.46 -10.50
CA TYR A 361 9.27 7.22 -9.82
C TYR A 361 10.69 6.77 -10.21
N ARG A 362 11.01 6.77 -11.51
CA ARG A 362 12.34 6.40 -11.99
C ARG A 362 13.45 7.34 -11.51
N ARG A 363 13.16 8.64 -11.36
CA ARG A 363 14.10 9.59 -10.74
C ARG A 363 14.34 9.22 -9.28
N MET A 364 13.28 8.93 -8.54
CA MET A 364 13.36 8.56 -7.12
C MET A 364 14.14 7.28 -6.88
N VAL A 365 13.95 6.24 -7.71
CA VAL A 365 14.77 5.01 -7.64
C VAL A 365 16.25 5.31 -7.86
N ARG A 366 16.61 6.17 -8.81
CA ARG A 366 18.03 6.57 -9.01
C ARG A 366 18.59 7.34 -7.82
N THR A 367 17.78 8.20 -7.21
CA THR A 367 18.18 8.92 -5.99
C THR A 367 18.36 7.95 -4.83
N LEU A 368 17.43 7.01 -4.63
CA LEU A 368 17.52 5.95 -3.64
C LEU A 368 18.81 5.13 -3.78
N ASP A 369 19.11 4.64 -4.98
CA ASP A 369 20.31 3.82 -5.21
C ASP A 369 21.59 4.59 -4.86
N ARG A 370 21.62 5.90 -5.14
CA ARG A 370 22.72 6.77 -4.72
C ARG A 370 22.76 6.93 -3.20
N THR A 371 21.62 7.21 -2.56
CA THR A 371 21.52 7.36 -1.09
C THR A 371 22.01 6.11 -0.38
N ILE A 372 21.59 4.92 -0.82
CA ILE A 372 22.03 3.63 -0.24
C ILE A 372 23.53 3.45 -0.45
N ALA A 373 24.05 3.67 -1.66
CA ALA A 373 25.47 3.52 -1.95
C ALA A 373 26.34 4.49 -1.12
N GLU A 374 25.87 5.71 -0.86
CA GLU A 374 26.56 6.67 -0.01
C GLU A 374 26.59 6.26 1.47
N ARG A 375 25.58 5.52 1.95
CA ARG A 375 25.57 4.96 3.30
C ARG A 375 26.51 3.78 3.45
N GLU A 376 26.56 2.86 2.48
CA GLU A 376 27.43 1.68 2.53
C GLU A 376 28.94 2.01 2.54
N VAL A 377 29.31 3.23 2.13
CA VAL A 377 30.71 3.70 2.11
C VAL A 377 31.12 4.39 3.42
N ARG A 378 30.16 4.83 4.25
CA ARG A 378 30.42 5.44 5.55
C ARG A 378 30.67 4.37 6.60
#